data_AF-A0A839V580-F1
#
_entry.id   AF-A0A839V580-F1
#
_cell.length_a   1.000
_cell.length_b   1.000
_cell.length_c   1.000
_cell.angle_alpha   90.00
_cell.angle_beta   90.00
_cell.angle_gamma   90.00
#
_symmetry.space_group_name_H-M   'P 1'
#
loop_
_entity.id
_entity.type
_entity.pdbx_description
1 polymer ?
#
loop_
_entity_poly.entity_id
_entity_poly.type
_entity_poly.pdbx_seq_one_letter_code
_entity_poly.pdbx_strand_id
1 'polypeptide(L)'
;MTLTHLNARGEAHMVDVGDKPESQREATASGVIYMQSATLALLAEGGLPKGDVLATARIAGIQAAKRTHELIPLCHALALSKVAIDFHLDEAESCLQVLATCRLTGRTGVEMEALTAVSVACLTLYDMCKAVDKSMEIGRIHLDTKTGGKSGDYARQDDHRLQGATAPLIGDTATSPIVTGEGAAGEVSLGPRCDIAAPCIRVKCLAELRERLGVGEISVPFDRLPSSDVAGLKTALKAMDERFEGLDRGRVLCAVNQVMAGDATPLTSDDEVAFFPPVTGG
;
A
#
# COMPACT_ATOMS: atom_id res chain seq x y z
N MET A 1 12.81 6.53 35.54
CA MET A 1 12.17 5.63 34.57
C MET A 1 13.26 4.80 33.92
N THR A 2 13.18 3.47 33.98
CA THR A 2 14.14 2.58 33.31
C THR A 2 13.68 2.40 31.87
N LEU A 3 14.52 2.73 30.89
CA LEU A 3 14.22 2.54 29.47
C LEU A 3 14.13 1.03 29.19
N THR A 4 12.93 0.53 28.87
CA THR A 4 12.70 -0.92 28.73
C THR A 4 13.35 -1.51 27.48
N HIS A 5 13.67 -0.69 26.48
CA HIS A 5 14.25 -1.13 25.21
C HIS A 5 15.79 -1.14 25.18
N LEU A 6 16.44 -0.84 26.31
CA LEU A 6 17.89 -0.88 26.43
C LEU A 6 18.29 -1.96 27.44
N ASN A 7 19.29 -2.76 27.10
CA ASN A 7 19.87 -3.72 28.04
C ASN A 7 20.79 -3.01 29.07
N ALA A 8 21.35 -3.76 30.01
CA ALA A 8 22.24 -3.21 31.06
C ALA A 8 23.52 -2.54 30.53
N ARG A 9 23.85 -2.72 29.23
CA ARG A 9 24.97 -2.09 28.54
C ARG A 9 24.55 -0.89 27.66
N GLY A 10 23.25 -0.57 27.61
CA GLY A 10 22.72 0.50 26.78
C GLY A 10 22.47 0.11 25.31
N GLU A 11 22.48 -1.19 24.99
CA GLU A 11 22.21 -1.68 23.63
C GLU A 11 20.72 -1.95 23.44
N ALA A 12 20.21 -1.73 22.23
CA ALA A 12 18.82 -1.97 21.87
C ALA A 12 18.46 -3.46 22.06
N HIS A 13 17.36 -3.72 22.77
CA HIS A 13 16.84 -5.07 23.01
C HIS A 13 15.31 -5.07 23.01
N MET A 14 14.71 -6.06 22.36
CA MET A 14 13.26 -6.25 22.37
C MET A 14 12.82 -6.84 23.72
N VAL A 15 11.93 -6.15 24.44
CA VAL A 15 11.47 -6.57 25.77
C VAL A 15 10.81 -7.95 25.69
N ASP A 16 11.24 -8.89 26.54
CA ASP A 16 10.51 -10.15 26.68
C ASP A 16 9.14 -9.91 27.34
N VAL A 17 8.10 -10.46 26.71
CA VAL A 17 6.71 -10.38 27.16
C VAL A 17 6.12 -11.77 27.43
N GLY A 18 6.94 -12.83 27.37
CA GLY A 18 6.56 -14.22 27.54
C GLY A 18 5.70 -14.49 28.77
N ASP A 19 6.11 -13.97 29.93
CA ASP A 19 5.42 -14.21 31.20
C ASP A 19 4.25 -13.26 31.47
N LYS A 20 3.98 -12.29 30.59
CA LYS A 20 2.86 -11.35 30.76
C LYS A 20 1.56 -12.05 30.38
N PRO A 21 0.48 -11.90 31.17
CA PRO A 21 -0.81 -12.45 30.80
C PRO A 21 -1.38 -11.76 29.55
N GLU A 22 -2.13 -12.52 28.76
CA GLU A 22 -2.89 -11.98 27.65
C GLU A 22 -4.11 -11.20 28.15
N SER A 23 -4.43 -10.11 27.46
CA SER A 23 -5.60 -9.28 27.72
C SER A 23 -6.09 -8.67 26.42
N GLN A 24 -7.37 -8.31 26.36
CA GLN A 24 -7.87 -7.47 25.28
C GLN A 24 -7.22 -6.10 25.35
N ARG A 25 -6.75 -5.62 24.21
CA ARG A 25 -6.03 -4.36 24.08
C ARG A 25 -6.53 -3.63 22.86
N GLU A 26 -6.74 -2.34 23.02
CA GLU A 26 -7.16 -1.45 21.95
C GLU A 26 -6.35 -0.15 22.02
N ALA A 27 -6.06 0.43 20.87
CA ALA A 27 -5.48 1.75 20.77
C ALA A 27 -6.14 2.50 19.63
N THR A 28 -6.43 3.79 19.85
CA THR A 28 -6.86 4.72 18.81
C THR A 28 -5.83 5.83 18.71
N ALA A 29 -5.40 6.14 17.49
CA ALA A 29 -4.53 7.25 17.17
C ALA A 29 -5.20 8.13 16.11
N SER A 30 -4.85 9.41 16.11
CA SER A 30 -5.28 10.37 15.10
C SER A 30 -4.11 11.09 14.46
N GLY A 31 -4.35 11.66 13.28
CA GLY A 31 -3.43 12.51 12.54
C GLY A 31 -4.20 13.41 11.60
N VAL A 32 -3.54 14.45 11.09
CA VAL A 32 -4.17 15.42 10.19
C VAL A 32 -3.27 15.64 8.98
N ILE A 33 -3.88 15.75 7.80
CA ILE A 33 -3.23 16.30 6.61
C ILE A 33 -3.90 17.62 6.23
N TYR A 34 -3.15 18.70 6.32
CA TYR A 34 -3.55 20.05 5.90
C TYR A 34 -3.29 20.21 4.40
N MET A 35 -4.20 20.90 3.71
CA MET A 35 -4.12 21.13 2.28
C MET A 35 -4.81 22.43 1.89
N GLN A 36 -4.69 22.86 0.64
CA GLN A 36 -5.49 23.98 0.15
C GLN A 36 -6.98 23.62 0.14
N SER A 37 -7.86 24.59 0.41
CA SER A 37 -9.30 24.36 0.42
C SER A 37 -9.82 23.81 -0.91
N ALA A 38 -9.21 24.21 -2.04
CA ALA A 38 -9.51 23.67 -3.36
C ALA A 38 -9.17 22.17 -3.48
N THR A 39 -8.05 21.74 -2.89
CA THR A 39 -7.66 20.32 -2.85
C THR A 39 -8.65 19.51 -2.01
N LEU A 40 -9.06 20.05 -0.85
CA LEU A 40 -10.04 19.40 0.02
C LEU A 40 -11.40 19.26 -0.68
N ALA A 41 -11.84 20.29 -1.40
CA ALA A 41 -13.08 20.25 -2.19
C ALA A 41 -13.00 19.17 -3.29
N LEU A 42 -11.90 19.10 -4.05
CA LEU A 42 -11.69 18.04 -5.05
C LEU A 42 -11.71 16.64 -4.43
N LEU A 43 -11.15 16.49 -3.23
CA LEU A 43 -11.17 15.23 -2.49
C LEU A 43 -12.59 14.86 -2.05
N ALA A 44 -13.39 15.82 -1.59
CA ALA A 44 -14.79 15.60 -1.19
C ALA A 44 -15.68 15.23 -2.39
N GLU A 45 -15.43 15.82 -3.56
CA GLU A 45 -16.19 15.59 -4.80
C GLU A 45 -15.72 14.33 -5.57
N GLY A 46 -14.62 13.69 -5.15
CA GLY A 46 -14.02 12.56 -5.86
C GLY A 46 -13.38 12.95 -7.21
N GLY A 47 -13.06 14.23 -7.41
CA GLY A 47 -12.56 14.80 -8.68
C GLY A 47 -11.04 14.69 -8.88
N LEU A 48 -10.35 13.85 -8.10
CA LEU A 48 -8.89 13.74 -8.17
C LEU A 48 -8.43 12.80 -9.31
N PRO A 49 -7.32 13.10 -10.02
CA PRO A 49 -6.90 12.35 -11.22
C PRO A 49 -6.56 10.87 -10.97
N LYS A 50 -6.27 10.48 -9.72
CA LYS A 50 -5.75 9.15 -9.35
C LYS A 50 -6.82 8.19 -8.82
N GLY A 51 -8.11 8.50 -8.96
CA GLY A 51 -9.21 7.63 -8.54
C GLY A 51 -9.57 7.79 -7.05
N ASP A 52 -10.04 6.71 -6.42
CA ASP A 52 -10.54 6.75 -5.04
C ASP A 52 -9.40 6.87 -4.01
N VAL A 53 -9.11 8.11 -3.64
CA VAL A 53 -8.05 8.49 -2.71
C VAL A 53 -8.30 7.99 -1.30
N LEU A 54 -9.54 8.08 -0.80
CA LEU A 54 -9.89 7.68 0.56
C LEU A 54 -9.86 6.16 0.72
N ALA A 55 -10.38 5.40 -0.25
CA ALA A 55 -10.29 3.94 -0.23
C ALA A 55 -8.83 3.46 -0.29
N THR A 56 -8.01 4.10 -1.14
CA THR A 56 -6.59 3.77 -1.24
C THR A 56 -5.86 4.04 0.08
N ALA A 57 -6.07 5.21 0.70
CA ALA A 57 -5.49 5.55 2.00
C ALA A 57 -5.96 4.61 3.12
N ARG A 58 -7.23 4.19 3.11
CA ARG A 58 -7.79 3.22 4.07
C ARG A 58 -7.07 1.87 3.99
N ILE A 59 -6.92 1.34 2.77
CA ILE A 59 -6.23 0.08 2.53
C ILE A 59 -4.76 0.19 2.95
N ALA A 60 -4.10 1.30 2.62
CA ALA A 60 -2.72 1.54 3.01
C ALA A 60 -2.55 1.57 4.54
N GLY A 61 -3.42 2.28 5.26
CA GLY A 61 -3.41 2.29 6.72
C GLY A 61 -3.63 0.90 7.34
N ILE A 62 -4.57 0.11 6.82
CA ILE A 62 -4.81 -1.27 7.27
C ILE A 62 -3.59 -2.17 7.04
N GLN A 63 -2.95 -2.06 5.88
CA GLN A 63 -1.74 -2.83 5.57
C GLN A 63 -0.58 -2.41 6.45
N ALA A 64 -0.42 -1.11 6.68
CA ALA A 64 0.64 -0.56 7.53
C ALA A 64 0.52 -1.05 8.97
N ALA A 65 -0.70 -1.05 9.54
CA ALA A 65 -0.94 -1.59 10.88
C ALA A 65 -0.39 -3.02 11.03
N LYS A 66 -0.68 -3.90 10.07
CA LYS A 66 -0.23 -5.31 10.09
C LYS A 66 1.29 -5.46 9.93
N ARG A 67 1.96 -4.48 9.34
CA ARG A 67 3.41 -4.49 9.04
C ARG A 67 4.21 -3.60 9.99
N THR A 68 3.60 -3.13 11.08
CA THR A 68 4.25 -2.25 12.07
C THR A 68 5.57 -2.82 12.59
N HIS A 69 5.61 -4.12 12.91
CA HIS A 69 6.79 -4.81 13.40
C HIS A 69 7.93 -4.91 12.37
N GLU A 70 7.65 -4.77 11.07
CA GLU A 70 8.67 -4.69 10.02
C GLU A 70 9.30 -3.30 9.93
N LEU A 71 8.56 -2.27 10.36
CA LEU A 71 8.95 -0.86 10.26
C LEU A 71 9.59 -0.34 11.55
N ILE A 72 9.09 -0.77 12.70
CA ILE A 72 9.53 -0.32 14.02
C ILE A 72 10.44 -1.40 14.64
N PRO A 73 11.78 -1.20 14.71
CA PRO A 73 12.76 -2.28 14.92
C PRO A 73 12.58 -3.17 16.16
N LEU A 74 11.92 -2.67 17.21
CA LEU A 74 11.77 -3.37 18.49
C LEU A 74 10.30 -3.67 18.85
N CYS A 75 9.38 -3.49 17.90
CA CYS A 75 7.99 -3.93 18.05
C CYS A 75 7.89 -5.44 17.90
N HIS A 76 7.06 -6.07 18.73
CA HIS A 76 6.70 -7.47 18.57
C HIS A 76 5.80 -7.65 17.34
N ALA A 77 5.89 -8.81 16.69
CA ALA A 77 4.88 -9.21 15.72
C ALA A 77 3.58 -9.56 16.44
N LEU A 78 2.46 -8.97 16.03
CA LEU A 78 1.17 -9.07 16.70
C LEU A 78 0.07 -9.54 15.75
N ALA A 79 -0.74 -10.50 16.19
CA ALA A 79 -1.93 -10.94 15.47
C ALA A 79 -3.11 -9.99 15.77
N LEU A 80 -3.24 -8.94 14.95
CA LEU A 80 -4.33 -7.96 15.05
C LEU A 80 -5.69 -8.62 14.78
N SER A 81 -6.66 -8.36 15.66
CA SER A 81 -8.04 -8.85 15.50
C SER A 81 -8.96 -7.82 14.83
N LYS A 82 -8.62 -6.53 14.89
CA LYS A 82 -9.32 -5.46 14.18
C LYS A 82 -8.35 -4.34 13.81
N VAL A 83 -8.53 -3.78 12.62
CA VAL A 83 -8.00 -2.48 12.21
C VAL A 83 -9.13 -1.71 11.53
N ALA A 84 -9.42 -0.51 12.00
CA ALA A 84 -10.35 0.42 11.37
C ALA A 84 -9.62 1.75 11.12
N ILE A 85 -9.91 2.38 9.98
CA ILE A 85 -9.40 3.70 9.61
C ILE A 85 -10.60 4.55 9.28
N ASP A 86 -10.70 5.76 9.79
CA ASP A 86 -11.82 6.67 9.55
C ASP A 86 -11.29 8.05 9.13
N PHE A 87 -12.10 8.77 8.34
CA PHE A 87 -11.73 10.07 7.78
C PHE A 87 -12.80 11.11 8.09
N HIS A 88 -12.37 12.30 8.52
CA HIS A 88 -13.25 13.45 8.77
C HIS A 88 -12.69 14.69 8.11
N LEU A 89 -13.49 15.32 7.26
CA LEU A 89 -13.11 16.58 6.62
C LEU A 89 -13.41 17.73 7.58
N ASP A 90 -12.47 18.67 7.66
CA ASP A 90 -12.65 19.94 8.34
C ASP A 90 -12.43 21.04 7.30
N GLU A 91 -13.54 21.55 6.75
CA GLU A 91 -13.50 22.63 5.76
C GLU A 91 -12.99 23.94 6.36
N ALA A 92 -13.26 24.20 7.64
CA ALA A 92 -12.86 25.43 8.32
C ALA A 92 -11.34 25.50 8.47
N GLU A 93 -10.71 24.39 8.86
CA GLU A 93 -9.25 24.29 8.99
C GLU A 93 -8.56 23.80 7.69
N SER A 94 -9.33 23.56 6.62
CA SER A 94 -8.86 23.03 5.34
C SER A 94 -7.97 21.79 5.50
N CYS A 95 -8.47 20.81 6.25
CA CYS A 95 -7.72 19.58 6.53
C CYS A 95 -8.59 18.33 6.53
N LEU A 96 -7.93 17.18 6.43
CA LEU A 96 -8.53 15.87 6.56
C LEU A 96 -7.93 15.19 7.79
N GLN A 97 -8.77 14.90 8.78
CA GLN A 97 -8.41 14.12 9.94
C GLN A 97 -8.51 12.62 9.62
N VAL A 98 -7.50 11.87 10.05
CA VAL A 98 -7.42 10.42 9.95
C VAL A 98 -7.43 9.84 11.36
N LEU A 99 -8.30 8.87 11.63
CA LEU A 99 -8.29 8.09 12.86
C LEU A 99 -8.00 6.64 12.52
N ALA A 100 -7.23 5.96 13.38
CA ALA A 100 -7.02 4.52 13.28
C ALA A 100 -7.23 3.85 14.63
N THR A 101 -8.08 2.83 14.65
CA THR A 101 -8.31 1.97 15.82
C THR A 101 -7.82 0.56 15.55
N CYS A 102 -6.90 0.09 16.39
CA CYS A 102 -6.33 -1.27 16.34
C CYS A 102 -6.72 -2.05 17.60
N ARG A 103 -7.03 -3.35 17.45
CA ARG A 103 -7.37 -4.24 18.56
C ARG A 103 -6.67 -5.60 18.44
N LEU A 104 -6.35 -6.20 19.58
CA LEU A 104 -5.95 -7.61 19.69
C LEU A 104 -6.27 -8.19 21.07
N THR A 105 -6.04 -9.49 21.22
CA THR A 105 -5.85 -10.15 22.53
C THR A 105 -4.38 -10.58 22.61
N GLY A 106 -3.63 -10.08 23.60
CA GLY A 106 -2.18 -10.31 23.64
C GLY A 106 -1.45 -9.70 24.83
N ARG A 107 -0.11 -9.83 24.80
CA ARG A 107 0.79 -9.56 25.94
C ARG A 107 1.38 -8.15 25.95
N THR A 108 1.31 -7.45 24.82
CA THR A 108 1.77 -6.07 24.64
C THR A 108 0.71 -5.24 23.91
N GLY A 109 0.78 -3.93 24.06
CA GLY A 109 -0.17 -2.97 23.48
C GLY A 109 -0.06 -2.85 21.96
N VAL A 110 -1.01 -2.10 21.39
CA VAL A 110 -1.14 -1.86 19.93
C VAL A 110 -1.05 -0.37 19.56
N GLU A 111 -0.41 0.42 20.43
CA GLU A 111 -0.24 1.86 20.21
C GLU A 111 0.51 2.14 18.90
N MET A 112 1.55 1.35 18.61
CA MET A 112 2.38 1.52 17.44
C MET A 112 1.65 1.15 16.16
N GLU A 113 0.77 0.15 16.19
CA GLU A 113 -0.04 -0.24 15.05
C GLU A 113 -1.03 0.86 14.67
N ALA A 114 -1.68 1.49 15.64
CA ALA A 114 -2.57 2.62 15.40
C ALA A 114 -1.81 3.84 14.84
N LEU A 115 -0.68 4.21 15.45
CA LEU A 115 0.16 5.34 15.01
C LEU A 115 0.72 5.13 13.59
N THR A 116 1.18 3.91 13.29
CA THR A 116 1.73 3.55 11.98
C THR A 116 0.63 3.59 10.91
N ALA A 117 -0.56 3.10 11.23
CA ALA A 117 -1.71 3.14 10.33
C ALA A 117 -2.09 4.57 9.92
N VAL A 118 -2.22 5.48 10.90
CA VAL A 118 -2.47 6.91 10.64
C VAL A 118 -1.36 7.50 9.77
N SER A 119 -0.10 7.25 10.13
CA SER A 119 1.05 7.82 9.43
C SER A 119 1.06 7.44 7.95
N VAL A 120 0.87 6.16 7.65
CA VAL A 120 0.88 5.67 6.27
C VAL A 120 -0.38 6.07 5.51
N ALA A 121 -1.54 6.14 6.15
CA ALA A 121 -2.75 6.69 5.54
C ALA A 121 -2.53 8.16 5.12
N CYS A 122 -1.96 9.00 6.00
CA CYS A 122 -1.60 10.38 5.66
C CYS A 122 -0.57 10.48 4.52
N LEU A 123 0.47 9.64 4.54
CA LEU A 123 1.46 9.59 3.44
C LEU A 123 0.82 9.18 2.11
N THR A 124 -0.16 8.27 2.15
CA THR A 124 -0.90 7.83 0.96
C THR A 124 -1.80 8.94 0.45
N LEU A 125 -2.50 9.66 1.33
CA LEU A 125 -3.26 10.86 0.96
C LEU A 125 -2.36 11.90 0.28
N TYR A 126 -1.16 12.13 0.84
CA TYR A 126 -0.18 13.02 0.21
C TYR A 126 0.20 12.54 -1.20
N ASP A 127 0.58 11.26 -1.35
CA ASP A 127 0.99 10.71 -2.65
C ASP A 127 -0.10 10.82 -3.73
N MET A 128 -1.35 10.62 -3.33
CA MET A 128 -2.51 10.68 -4.20
C MET A 128 -2.88 12.11 -4.60
N CYS A 129 -2.62 13.10 -3.73
CA CYS A 129 -3.00 14.50 -3.96
C CYS A 129 -1.84 15.40 -4.43
N LYS A 130 -0.57 14.99 -4.32
CA LYS A 130 0.61 15.86 -4.58
C LYS A 130 0.71 16.43 -6.00
N ALA A 131 0.01 15.84 -6.97
CA ALA A 131 -0.05 16.37 -8.33
C ALA A 131 -0.84 17.69 -8.39
N VAL A 132 -1.82 17.85 -7.51
CA VAL A 132 -2.68 19.04 -7.40
C VAL A 132 -2.13 20.01 -6.36
N ASP A 133 -1.62 19.50 -5.25
CA ASP A 133 -1.15 20.31 -4.13
C ASP A 133 0.12 19.73 -3.49
N LYS A 134 1.26 20.36 -3.73
CA LYS A 134 2.54 19.94 -3.12
C LYS A 134 2.78 20.55 -1.74
N SER A 135 1.96 21.53 -1.34
CA SER A 135 2.12 22.29 -0.10
C SER A 135 1.47 21.64 1.11
N MET A 136 0.86 20.46 0.93
CA MET A 136 0.23 19.72 2.01
C MET A 136 1.19 19.43 3.17
N GLU A 137 0.67 19.48 4.39
CA GLU A 137 1.42 19.21 5.62
C GLU A 137 0.76 18.08 6.41
N ILE A 138 1.55 17.06 6.77
CA ILE A 138 1.11 15.99 7.67
C ILE A 138 1.54 16.36 9.09
N GLY A 139 0.59 16.40 10.02
CA GLY A 139 0.83 16.81 11.38
C GLY A 139 -0.10 16.16 12.38
N ARG A 140 0.08 16.54 13.64
CA ARG A 140 -0.77 16.11 14.78
C ARG A 140 -0.94 14.59 14.85
N ILE A 141 0.06 13.79 14.49
CA ILE A 141 0.01 12.34 14.66
C ILE A 141 0.26 12.00 16.12
N HIS A 142 -0.75 11.43 16.78
CA HIS A 142 -0.66 11.13 18.20
C HIS A 142 -1.64 10.03 18.64
N LEU A 143 -1.37 9.44 19.80
CA LEU A 143 -2.26 8.46 20.42
C LEU A 143 -3.40 9.18 21.15
N ASP A 144 -4.64 8.83 20.86
CA ASP A 144 -5.83 9.40 21.50
C ASP A 144 -6.19 8.61 22.75
N THR A 145 -6.32 7.29 22.58
CA THR A 145 -6.69 6.37 23.65
C THR A 145 -5.92 5.06 23.53
N LYS A 146 -5.71 4.41 24.67
CA LYS A 146 -5.40 2.99 24.72
C LYS A 146 -6.04 2.34 25.94
N THR A 147 -6.40 1.08 25.80
CA THR A 147 -6.97 0.29 26.89
C THR A 147 -6.25 -1.04 27.05
N GLY A 148 -6.24 -1.55 28.28
CA GLY A 148 -5.69 -2.86 28.61
C GLY A 148 -4.19 -2.90 28.88
N GLY A 149 -3.76 -3.98 29.55
CA GLY A 149 -2.40 -4.16 30.03
C GLY A 149 -2.09 -3.49 31.37
N LYS A 150 -0.87 -3.75 31.86
CA LYS A 150 -0.45 -3.35 33.21
C LYS A 150 -0.37 -1.84 33.43
N SER A 151 -0.12 -1.07 32.37
CA SER A 151 -0.03 0.40 32.46
C SER A 151 -1.38 1.09 32.70
N GLY A 152 -2.48 0.33 32.61
CA GLY A 152 -3.83 0.88 32.63
C GLY A 152 -4.19 1.61 31.34
N ASP A 153 -5.40 2.15 31.36
CA ASP A 153 -5.97 2.89 30.25
C ASP A 153 -5.39 4.30 30.20
N TYR A 154 -5.24 4.81 28.98
CA TYR A 154 -4.86 6.18 28.71
C TYR A 154 -5.89 6.81 27.81
N ALA A 155 -6.24 8.05 28.14
CA ALA A 155 -6.97 8.95 27.27
C ALA A 155 -6.21 10.28 27.29
N ARG A 156 -5.98 10.84 26.11
CA ARG A 156 -5.40 12.16 25.96
C ARG A 156 -6.30 13.19 26.66
N GLN A 157 -5.74 13.92 27.63
CA GLN A 157 -6.42 15.04 28.25
C GLN A 157 -6.29 16.25 27.32
N ASP A 158 -7.43 16.72 26.84
CA ASP A 158 -7.67 17.88 25.99
C ASP A 158 -7.00 17.91 24.60
N ASP A 159 -7.86 17.79 23.59
CA ASP A 159 -7.89 18.75 22.50
C ASP A 159 -9.32 19.31 22.43
N HIS A 160 -9.55 20.48 23.01
CA HIS A 160 -10.87 21.15 23.09
C HIS A 160 -11.50 21.45 21.71
N ARG A 161 -10.88 21.06 20.60
CA ARG A 161 -11.45 21.11 19.24
C ARG A 161 -12.32 19.89 18.89
N LEU A 162 -12.24 18.80 19.65
CA LEU A 162 -12.96 17.54 19.38
C LEU A 162 -14.47 17.56 19.71
N GLN A 163 -15.00 18.62 20.32
CA GLN A 163 -16.42 18.68 20.71
C GLN A 163 -17.34 19.40 19.70
N GLY A 164 -16.80 19.88 18.56
CA GLY A 164 -17.55 20.71 17.61
C GLY A 164 -17.86 20.08 16.24
N ALA A 165 -17.23 18.96 15.86
CA ALA A 165 -17.38 18.43 14.51
C ALA A 165 -18.53 17.44 14.41
N THR A 166 -19.74 17.93 14.18
CA THR A 166 -20.73 17.21 13.37
C THR A 166 -20.32 17.23 11.90
N ALA A 167 -19.04 16.95 11.61
CA ALA A 167 -18.53 16.84 10.26
C ALA A 167 -18.99 15.50 9.70
N PRO A 168 -19.54 15.47 8.47
CA PRO A 168 -20.09 14.25 7.91
C PRO A 168 -19.00 13.18 7.81
N LEU A 169 -19.26 12.02 8.40
CA LEU A 169 -18.51 10.80 8.14
C LEU A 169 -18.60 10.51 6.63
N ILE A 170 -17.48 10.62 5.91
CA ILE A 170 -17.43 10.14 4.52
C ILE A 170 -17.20 8.63 4.58
N GLY A 171 -18.31 7.89 4.69
CA GLY A 171 -18.26 6.45 4.90
C GLY A 171 -19.46 5.63 4.44
N ASP A 172 -20.55 6.22 3.95
CA ASP A 172 -21.75 5.42 3.63
C ASP A 172 -22.61 5.92 2.46
N THR A 173 -22.05 6.70 1.53
CA THR A 173 -22.68 6.83 0.21
C THR A 173 -22.45 5.53 -0.54
N ALA A 174 -23.49 4.70 -0.56
CA ALA A 174 -23.64 3.46 -1.32
C ALA A 174 -23.40 3.70 -2.82
N THR A 175 -22.14 3.89 -3.18
CA THR A 175 -21.67 3.74 -4.55
C THR A 175 -21.04 2.36 -4.56
N SER A 176 -21.74 1.41 -5.20
CA SER A 176 -21.21 0.07 -5.42
C SER A 176 -19.78 0.18 -5.96
N PRO A 177 -18.83 -0.62 -5.44
CA PRO A 177 -17.47 -0.60 -5.97
C PRO A 177 -17.53 -0.78 -7.48
N ILE A 178 -16.63 -0.10 -8.21
CA ILE A 178 -16.45 -0.37 -9.63
C ILE A 178 -15.95 -1.80 -9.75
N VAL A 179 -16.88 -2.71 -10.02
CA VAL A 179 -16.62 -4.12 -10.27
C VAL A 179 -16.17 -4.24 -11.72
N THR A 180 -14.86 -4.26 -11.96
CA THR A 180 -14.30 -4.65 -13.26
C THR A 180 -14.34 -6.17 -13.37
N GLY A 181 -15.53 -6.73 -13.61
CA GLY A 181 -15.75 -8.15 -13.94
C GLY A 181 -16.84 -8.81 -13.10
N GLU A 182 -17.79 -9.46 -13.77
CA GLU A 182 -18.79 -10.31 -13.12
C GLU A 182 -18.10 -11.54 -12.51
N GLY A 183 -17.77 -11.46 -11.22
CA GLY A 183 -17.26 -12.60 -10.47
C GLY A 183 -18.39 -13.58 -10.13
N ALA A 184 -18.61 -14.58 -10.98
CA ALA A 184 -19.40 -15.75 -10.60
C ALA A 184 -18.68 -16.49 -9.46
N ALA A 185 -19.40 -16.77 -8.38
CA ALA A 185 -18.88 -17.54 -7.26
C ALA A 185 -18.59 -18.98 -7.71
N GLY A 186 -17.31 -19.37 -7.66
CA GLY A 186 -16.86 -20.72 -7.95
C GLY A 186 -15.67 -20.72 -8.89
N GLU A 187 -14.51 -21.07 -8.33
CA GLU A 187 -13.20 -21.20 -9.00
C GLU A 187 -12.53 -19.90 -9.45
N VAL A 188 -11.54 -19.47 -8.66
CA VAL A 188 -10.39 -18.75 -9.22
C VAL A 188 -9.66 -19.73 -10.13
N SER A 189 -9.99 -19.70 -11.42
CA SER A 189 -9.18 -20.37 -12.42
C SER A 189 -7.87 -19.58 -12.54
N LEU A 190 -6.80 -20.11 -11.95
CA LEU A 190 -5.45 -19.79 -12.41
C LEU A 190 -5.45 -20.13 -13.90
N GLY A 191 -5.27 -19.13 -14.76
CA GLY A 191 -5.13 -19.32 -16.20
C GLY A 191 -4.20 -20.50 -16.49
N PRO A 192 -4.45 -21.23 -17.59
CA PRO A 192 -3.85 -22.55 -17.82
C PRO A 192 -2.37 -22.53 -17.49
N ARG A 193 -1.96 -23.37 -16.53
CA ARG A 193 -0.56 -23.71 -16.34
C ARG A 193 -0.10 -24.26 -17.68
N CYS A 194 0.79 -23.54 -18.33
CA CYS A 194 1.41 -23.97 -19.57
C CYS A 194 1.91 -25.42 -19.37
N ASP A 195 1.53 -26.31 -20.28
CA ASP A 195 1.98 -27.69 -20.29
C ASP A 195 3.50 -27.74 -20.14
N ILE A 196 3.98 -28.57 -19.21
CA ILE A 196 5.36 -28.71 -18.71
C ILE A 196 6.33 -29.26 -19.79
N ALA A 197 6.02 -29.14 -21.08
CA ALA A 197 6.73 -29.83 -22.15
C ALA A 197 7.80 -29.00 -22.86
N ALA A 198 7.81 -27.67 -22.77
CA ALA A 198 8.79 -26.84 -23.48
C ALA A 198 9.34 -25.67 -22.64
N PRO A 199 10.67 -25.42 -22.67
CA PRO A 199 11.29 -24.28 -22.00
C PRO A 199 10.72 -22.96 -22.54
N CYS A 200 10.17 -22.10 -21.68
CA CYS A 200 9.48 -20.88 -22.12
C CYS A 200 9.64 -19.71 -21.14
N ILE A 201 9.87 -18.52 -21.68
CA ILE A 201 9.95 -17.27 -20.92
C ILE A 201 8.54 -16.73 -20.74
N ARG A 202 8.21 -16.31 -19.51
CA ARG A 202 6.93 -15.67 -19.22
C ARG A 202 7.06 -14.17 -19.38
N VAL A 203 6.28 -13.58 -20.28
CA VAL A 203 6.31 -12.15 -20.55
C VAL A 203 5.04 -11.49 -20.02
N LYS A 204 5.19 -10.46 -19.20
CA LYS A 204 4.10 -9.64 -18.67
C LYS A 204 4.16 -8.23 -19.24
N CYS A 205 3.02 -7.72 -19.69
CA CYS A 205 2.87 -6.31 -20.04
C CYS A 205 2.01 -5.65 -18.95
N LEU A 206 2.52 -4.58 -18.34
CA LEU A 206 1.89 -3.95 -17.17
C LEU A 206 1.44 -2.51 -17.47
N ALA A 207 0.52 -2.00 -16.64
CA ALA A 207 -0.03 -0.64 -16.71
C ALA A 207 -0.56 -0.29 -18.11
N GLU A 208 -0.36 0.94 -18.58
CA GLU A 208 -0.81 1.42 -19.91
C GLU A 208 -0.31 0.52 -21.05
N LEU A 209 0.84 -0.15 -20.89
CA LEU A 209 1.37 -1.06 -21.93
C LEU A 209 0.45 -2.27 -22.14
N ARG A 210 -0.19 -2.78 -21.08
CA ARG A 210 -1.17 -3.88 -21.18
C ARG A 210 -2.35 -3.49 -22.05
N GLU A 211 -2.91 -2.30 -21.81
CA GLU A 211 -4.06 -1.79 -22.54
C GLU A 211 -3.70 -1.47 -23.99
N ARG A 212 -2.54 -0.84 -24.20
CA ARG A 212 -2.02 -0.50 -25.53
C ARG A 212 -1.75 -1.73 -26.40
N LEU A 213 -1.25 -2.82 -25.82
CA LEU A 213 -0.94 -4.05 -26.54
C LEU A 213 -2.12 -5.04 -26.56
N GLY A 214 -3.13 -4.85 -25.71
CA GLY A 214 -4.23 -5.80 -25.54
C GLY A 214 -3.79 -7.18 -25.04
N VAL A 215 -2.62 -7.27 -24.40
CA VAL A 215 -2.03 -8.53 -23.88
C VAL A 215 -1.54 -8.26 -22.46
N GLY A 216 -1.98 -9.06 -21.49
CA GLY A 216 -1.48 -9.00 -20.11
C GLY A 216 -0.29 -9.91 -19.86
N GLU A 217 -0.34 -11.12 -20.43
CA GLU A 217 0.68 -12.15 -20.26
C GLU A 217 0.77 -13.00 -21.53
N ILE A 218 1.99 -13.39 -21.89
CA ILE A 218 2.27 -14.29 -23.02
C ILE A 218 3.51 -15.14 -22.73
N SER A 219 3.48 -16.41 -23.13
CA SER A 219 4.63 -17.30 -23.04
C SER A 219 5.38 -17.33 -24.37
N VAL A 220 6.70 -17.15 -24.32
CA VAL A 220 7.58 -17.20 -25.50
C VAL A 220 8.50 -18.42 -25.38
N PRO A 221 8.46 -19.37 -26.33
CA PRO A 221 9.37 -20.52 -26.33
C PRO A 221 10.83 -20.07 -26.35
N PHE A 222 11.65 -20.60 -25.43
CA PHE A 222 13.05 -20.16 -25.26
C PHE A 222 13.91 -20.46 -26.49
N ASP A 223 13.59 -21.54 -27.20
CA ASP A 223 14.24 -21.98 -28.43
C ASP A 223 13.96 -21.08 -29.65
N ARG A 224 12.97 -20.19 -29.56
CA ARG A 224 12.64 -19.22 -30.62
C ARG A 224 13.32 -17.87 -30.45
N LEU A 225 14.11 -17.69 -29.39
CA LEU A 225 14.86 -16.46 -29.19
C LEU A 225 16.08 -16.42 -30.14
N PRO A 226 16.26 -15.36 -30.94
CA PRO A 226 17.45 -15.19 -31.77
C PRO A 226 18.73 -14.97 -30.93
N SER A 227 18.59 -14.47 -29.70
CA SER A 227 19.63 -14.35 -28.67
C SER A 227 19.02 -14.58 -27.29
N SER A 228 19.75 -15.22 -26.37
CA SER A 228 19.28 -15.53 -25.02
C SER A 228 19.39 -14.31 -24.08
N ASP A 229 18.88 -13.17 -24.52
CA ASP A 229 18.85 -11.90 -23.81
C ASP A 229 17.53 -11.15 -24.07
N VAL A 230 17.32 -10.04 -23.35
CA VAL A 230 16.10 -9.23 -23.48
C VAL A 230 15.92 -8.68 -24.90
N ALA A 231 16.99 -8.31 -25.60
CA ALA A 231 16.93 -7.88 -27.00
C ALA A 231 16.40 -8.97 -27.92
N GLY A 232 16.86 -10.21 -27.72
CA GLY A 232 16.40 -11.37 -28.46
C GLY A 232 14.93 -11.68 -28.18
N LEU A 233 14.51 -11.58 -26.92
CA LEU A 233 13.10 -11.72 -26.54
C LEU A 233 12.22 -10.67 -27.22
N LYS A 234 12.61 -9.38 -27.23
CA LYS A 234 11.87 -8.32 -27.92
C LYS A 234 11.76 -8.59 -29.42
N THR A 235 12.84 -9.08 -30.03
CA THR A 235 12.86 -9.47 -31.45
C THR A 235 11.88 -10.62 -31.72
N ALA A 236 11.89 -11.64 -30.87
CA ALA A 236 10.96 -12.77 -30.97
C ALA A 236 9.50 -12.32 -30.83
N LEU A 237 9.20 -11.43 -29.88
CA LEU A 237 7.85 -10.88 -29.68
C LEU A 237 7.35 -10.10 -30.91
N LYS A 238 8.19 -9.26 -31.51
CA LYS A 238 7.84 -8.54 -32.74
C LYS A 238 7.57 -9.46 -33.92
N ALA A 239 8.36 -10.54 -34.05
CA ALA A 239 8.15 -11.54 -35.07
C ALA A 239 6.87 -12.36 -34.86
N MET A 240 6.40 -12.48 -33.61
CA MET A 240 5.14 -13.14 -33.29
C MET A 240 3.91 -12.27 -33.61
N ASP A 241 3.97 -10.96 -33.33
CA ASP A 241 2.86 -10.04 -33.55
C ASP A 241 3.32 -8.57 -33.67
N GLU A 242 2.81 -7.86 -34.68
CA GLU A 242 3.17 -6.46 -34.97
C GLU A 242 2.88 -5.50 -33.81
N ARG A 243 1.98 -5.84 -32.88
CA ARG A 243 1.70 -5.02 -31.69
C ARG A 243 2.96 -4.71 -30.88
N PHE A 244 3.95 -5.60 -30.89
CA PHE A 244 5.18 -5.48 -30.10
C PHE A 244 6.25 -4.60 -30.76
N GLU A 245 6.03 -4.07 -31.98
CA GLU A 245 6.97 -3.15 -32.66
C GLU A 245 7.32 -1.91 -31.83
N GLY A 246 6.42 -1.51 -30.92
CA GLY A 246 6.62 -0.38 -30.01
C GLY A 246 7.51 -0.65 -28.79
N LEU A 247 7.97 -1.88 -28.52
CA LEU A 247 8.76 -2.21 -27.33
C LEU A 247 10.14 -1.54 -27.27
N ASP A 248 10.67 -1.13 -28.43
CA ASP A 248 11.96 -0.42 -28.53
C ASP A 248 11.78 1.11 -28.59
N ARG A 249 10.54 1.58 -28.76
CA ARG A 249 10.24 3.01 -28.86
C ARG A 249 10.08 3.61 -27.46
N GLY A 250 10.61 4.82 -27.29
CA GLY A 250 10.88 5.48 -26.01
C GLY A 250 9.91 5.19 -24.86
N ARG A 251 10.50 5.02 -23.66
CA ARG A 251 9.84 4.84 -22.36
C ARG A 251 9.12 3.50 -22.16
N VAL A 252 9.70 2.38 -22.61
CA VAL A 252 9.34 1.05 -22.09
C VAL A 252 10.52 0.51 -21.30
N LEU A 253 10.31 0.30 -20.01
CA LEU A 253 11.24 -0.32 -19.07
C LEU A 253 11.05 -1.84 -19.07
N CYS A 254 12.12 -2.54 -18.68
CA CYS A 254 12.15 -3.98 -18.57
C CYS A 254 12.62 -4.39 -17.17
N ALA A 255 12.01 -5.43 -16.62
CA ALA A 255 12.52 -6.12 -15.43
C ALA A 255 12.52 -7.63 -15.67
N VAL A 256 13.59 -8.31 -15.25
CA VAL A 256 13.70 -9.77 -15.24
C VAL A 256 13.62 -10.21 -13.78
N ASN A 257 12.67 -11.07 -13.44
CA ASN A 257 12.43 -11.55 -12.08
C ASN A 257 12.38 -10.42 -11.04
N GLN A 258 11.62 -9.35 -11.35
CA GLN A 258 11.44 -8.15 -10.52
C GLN A 258 12.68 -7.23 -10.38
N VAL A 259 13.78 -7.52 -11.10
CA VAL A 259 14.98 -6.69 -11.12
C VAL A 259 15.06 -5.93 -12.44
N MET A 260 15.31 -4.62 -12.37
CA MET A 260 15.49 -3.77 -13.55
C MET A 260 16.56 -4.34 -14.49
N ALA A 261 16.22 -4.46 -15.77
CA ALA A 261 17.05 -5.09 -16.78
C ALA A 261 17.16 -4.23 -18.04
N GLY A 262 18.29 -4.34 -18.71
CA GLY A 262 18.54 -3.72 -20.01
C GLY A 262 18.47 -4.76 -21.14
N ASP A 263 18.60 -4.30 -22.37
CA ASP A 263 18.51 -5.16 -23.56
C ASP A 263 19.55 -6.29 -23.59
N ALA A 264 20.73 -6.06 -22.99
CA ALA A 264 21.80 -7.04 -22.91
C ALA A 264 21.68 -8.01 -21.71
N THR A 265 20.62 -7.93 -20.90
CA THR A 265 20.44 -8.82 -19.75
C THR A 265 20.18 -10.25 -20.24
N PRO A 266 20.99 -11.25 -19.82
CA PRO A 266 20.81 -12.64 -20.23
C PRO A 266 19.54 -13.23 -19.64
N LEU A 267 18.92 -14.16 -20.36
CA LEU A 267 17.69 -14.85 -19.99
C LEU A 267 17.88 -16.36 -19.94
N THR A 268 17.10 -17.01 -19.09
CA THR A 268 16.94 -18.45 -18.96
C THR A 268 15.50 -18.84 -19.27
N SER A 269 15.26 -20.14 -19.46
CA SER A 269 13.93 -20.67 -19.79
C SER A 269 12.92 -20.62 -18.65
N ASP A 270 13.32 -20.20 -17.45
CA ASP A 270 12.45 -20.09 -16.27
C ASP A 270 12.18 -18.62 -15.88
N ASP A 271 12.70 -17.66 -16.65
CA ASP A 271 12.61 -16.25 -16.31
C ASP A 271 11.23 -15.66 -16.58
N GLU A 272 10.83 -14.74 -15.70
CA GLU A 272 9.71 -13.83 -15.89
C GLU A 272 10.24 -12.45 -16.31
N VAL A 273 9.79 -11.97 -17.47
CA VAL A 273 10.16 -10.67 -18.02
C VAL A 273 8.95 -9.75 -18.03
N ALA A 274 9.04 -8.59 -17.40
CA ALA A 274 8.00 -7.58 -17.37
C ALA A 274 8.38 -6.35 -18.20
N PHE A 275 7.50 -5.94 -19.11
CA PHE A 275 7.59 -4.66 -19.82
C PHE A 275 6.55 -3.68 -19.26
N PHE A 276 6.97 -2.44 -19.00
CA PHE A 276 6.12 -1.42 -18.39
C PHE A 276 6.59 0.01 -18.71
N PRO A 277 5.70 1.01 -18.73
CA PRO A 277 6.12 2.40 -18.89
C PRO A 277 6.88 2.89 -17.65
N PRO A 278 7.79 3.89 -17.75
CA PRO A 278 8.42 4.51 -16.60
C PRO A 278 7.36 5.13 -15.72
N VAL A 279 7.54 4.97 -14.42
CA VAL A 279 6.73 5.64 -13.41
C VAL A 279 7.06 7.13 -13.48
N THR A 280 6.28 7.90 -14.24
CA THR A 280 6.32 9.35 -14.12
C THR A 280 5.62 9.69 -12.81
N GLY A 281 6.41 10.00 -11.78
CA GLY A 281 5.89 10.55 -10.54
C GLY A 281 5.16 11.86 -10.83
N GLY A 282 3.83 11.78 -10.92
CA GLY A 282 2.92 12.90 -10.76
C GLY A 282 2.63 13.13 -9.28
#